data_AF-A0A8J7WLX2-F1
#
_entry.id   AF-A0A8J7WLX2-F1
#
_cell.length_a   1.000
_cell.length_b   1.000
_cell.length_c   1.000
_cell.angle_alpha   90.00
_cell.angle_beta   90.00
_cell.angle_gamma   90.00
#
_symmetry.space_group_name_H-M   'P 1'
#
loop_
_entity.id
_entity.type
_entity.pdbx_description
1 polymer ?
#
loop_
_entity_poly.entity_id
_entity_poly.type
_entity_poly.pdbx_seq_one_letter_code
_entity_poly.pdbx_strand_id
1 'polypeptide(L)'
;MVPVSATTKTRPSRTPALDQACADAVDLAFAGAEDVAGIGRVGEHLGVVADGERTVTHHFAARERGYVGWRWAVTVTRASRSKQVTVDETVLLPGEGAILAPRWLPWSERIQPGDIGVGDLLPTAADDPRLEPGYTGADETEPKPLRDRAPMPAGDAAPDEPQRDSLPLIAFELGLGRVRVLSLTGRESAAQRWSESFGGAAPIAQAAPASCASCGFLTPLRGTLSQAFGVCANEYSPADGHVVGLDFGCGGHSEAAVVPDAAELGEPIVDEYAVDQVQLHPSGSVQFKTTAVGQDKDAAQFAADEEAVLGHS
;
A
#
# COMPACT_ATOMS: atom_id res chain seq x y z
N MET A 1 37.30 13.49 -2.87
CA MET A 1 37.33 14.62 -3.82
C MET A 1 36.89 14.09 -5.18
N VAL A 2 35.63 14.30 -5.56
CA VAL A 2 35.12 13.90 -6.89
C VAL A 2 35.30 15.10 -7.82
N PRO A 3 35.93 14.97 -9.00
CA PRO A 3 36.15 16.11 -9.89
C PRO A 3 34.83 16.58 -10.50
N VAL A 4 34.59 17.89 -10.45
CA VAL A 4 33.45 18.56 -11.08
C VAL A 4 33.71 18.67 -12.58
N SER A 5 32.89 17.99 -13.39
CA SER A 5 32.95 18.04 -14.86
C SER A 5 32.70 19.45 -15.39
N ALA A 6 33.57 19.93 -16.27
CA ALA A 6 33.42 21.21 -16.95
C ALA A 6 32.29 21.16 -17.98
N THR A 7 31.35 22.11 -17.86
CA THR A 7 30.21 22.22 -18.78
C THR A 7 30.64 22.85 -20.11
N THR A 8 30.72 22.03 -21.16
CA THR A 8 30.92 22.51 -22.53
C THR A 8 29.67 23.26 -23.01
N LYS A 9 29.82 24.51 -23.44
CA LYS A 9 28.72 25.35 -23.95
C LYS A 9 28.25 24.83 -25.31
N THR A 10 27.10 24.16 -25.35
CA THR A 10 26.48 23.68 -26.60
C THR A 10 26.00 24.86 -27.44
N ARG A 11 26.47 24.96 -28.69
CA ARG A 11 26.01 25.97 -29.65
C ARG A 11 24.58 25.63 -30.09
N PRO A 12 23.65 26.59 -30.20
CA PRO A 12 22.28 26.31 -30.60
C PRO A 12 22.25 25.72 -32.02
N SER A 13 21.68 24.53 -32.16
CA SER A 13 21.44 23.89 -33.46
C SER A 13 20.34 24.63 -34.20
N ARG A 14 20.61 25.07 -35.43
CA ARG A 14 19.57 25.56 -36.34
C ARG A 14 18.60 24.42 -36.65
N THR A 15 17.30 24.70 -36.73
CA THR A 15 16.32 23.77 -37.27
C THR A 15 16.77 23.33 -38.66
N PRO A 16 16.99 22.02 -38.90
CA PRO A 16 17.41 21.54 -40.20
C PRO A 16 16.30 21.80 -41.23
N ALA A 17 16.70 22.21 -42.44
CA ALA A 17 15.75 22.36 -43.54
C ALA A 17 15.28 20.97 -43.98
N LEU A 18 13.99 20.85 -44.27
CA LEU A 18 13.42 19.60 -44.76
C LEU A 18 13.96 19.28 -46.15
N ASP A 19 14.64 18.14 -46.29
CA ASP A 19 15.12 17.69 -47.59
C ASP A 19 13.97 17.08 -48.38
N GLN A 20 13.63 17.69 -49.52
CA GLN A 20 12.45 17.30 -50.28
C GLN A 20 12.54 15.86 -50.81
N ALA A 21 13.71 15.41 -51.24
CA ALA A 21 13.87 14.05 -51.76
C ALA A 21 13.62 13.00 -50.66
N CYS A 22 14.10 13.26 -49.44
CA CYS A 22 13.79 12.42 -48.29
C CYS A 22 12.32 12.54 -47.88
N ALA A 23 11.75 13.75 -47.85
CA ALA A 23 10.34 13.96 -47.48
C ALA A 23 9.35 13.31 -48.45
N ASP A 24 9.69 13.19 -49.73
CA ASP A 24 8.88 12.52 -50.75
C ASP A 24 9.01 10.98 -50.68
N ALA A 25 9.96 10.43 -49.91
CA ALA A 25 10.25 8.99 -49.84
C ALA A 25 9.30 8.22 -48.89
N VAL A 26 8.01 8.58 -48.87
CA VAL A 26 7.01 7.98 -47.98
C VAL A 26 6.86 6.48 -48.21
N ASP A 27 6.83 6.04 -49.48
CA ASP A 27 6.67 4.62 -49.81
C ASP A 27 7.86 3.78 -49.35
N LEU A 28 9.08 4.30 -49.50
CA LEU A 28 10.30 3.64 -49.00
C LEU A 28 10.26 3.53 -47.48
N ALA A 29 9.85 4.60 -46.80
CA ALA A 29 9.73 4.61 -45.34
C ALA A 29 8.63 3.65 -44.85
N PHE A 30 7.49 3.60 -45.54
CA PHE A 30 6.40 2.67 -45.23
C PHE A 30 6.85 1.22 -45.40
N ALA A 31 7.55 0.90 -46.50
CA ALA A 31 8.13 -0.42 -46.71
C ALA A 31 9.13 -0.80 -45.62
N GLY A 32 10.00 0.13 -45.20
CA GLY A 32 10.91 -0.09 -44.08
C GLY A 32 10.19 -0.39 -42.76
N ALA A 33 9.07 0.29 -42.49
CA ALA A 33 8.20 -0.02 -41.35
C ALA A 33 7.55 -1.41 -41.47
N GLU A 34 7.01 -1.79 -42.63
CA GLU A 34 6.38 -3.10 -42.82
C GLU A 34 7.38 -4.25 -42.75
N ASP A 35 8.61 -4.06 -43.20
CA ASP A 35 9.69 -5.07 -43.11
C ASP A 35 9.99 -5.45 -41.64
N VAL A 36 9.84 -4.49 -40.71
CA VAL A 36 10.08 -4.71 -39.26
C VAL A 36 8.80 -5.14 -38.53
N ALA A 37 7.69 -4.46 -38.79
CA ALA A 37 6.42 -4.66 -38.08
C ALA A 37 5.64 -5.90 -38.56
N GLY A 38 5.86 -6.30 -39.82
CA GLY A 38 5.03 -7.24 -40.54
C GLY A 38 3.80 -6.60 -41.21
N ILE A 39 3.30 -7.27 -42.24
CA ILE A 39 2.25 -6.76 -43.14
C ILE A 39 1.00 -6.36 -42.34
N GLY A 40 0.50 -5.14 -42.61
CA GLY A 40 -0.74 -4.62 -42.01
C GLY A 40 -0.62 -4.15 -40.56
N ARG A 41 0.59 -4.14 -39.97
CA ARG A 41 0.87 -3.59 -38.63
C ARG A 41 1.22 -2.08 -38.65
N VAL A 42 1.48 -1.54 -39.82
CA VAL A 42 1.73 -0.11 -40.05
C VAL A 42 0.43 0.58 -40.50
N GLY A 43 0.14 1.73 -39.91
CA GLY A 43 -1.07 2.52 -40.15
C GLY A 43 -0.82 3.76 -41.00
N GLU A 44 -1.65 4.77 -40.77
CA GLU A 44 -1.61 6.03 -41.52
C GLU A 44 -0.29 6.77 -41.34
N HIS A 45 0.16 7.47 -42.39
CA HIS A 45 1.30 8.38 -42.30
C HIS A 45 0.89 9.63 -41.51
N LEU A 46 1.57 9.87 -40.40
CA LEU A 46 1.25 10.91 -39.42
C LEU A 46 2.03 12.21 -39.67
N GLY A 47 3.08 12.16 -40.49
CA GLY A 47 3.89 13.33 -40.84
C GLY A 47 5.38 13.02 -40.94
N VAL A 48 6.17 14.07 -41.15
CA VAL A 48 7.63 14.00 -41.31
C VAL A 48 8.31 15.04 -40.43
N VAL A 49 9.51 14.74 -39.96
CA VAL A 49 10.36 15.67 -39.22
C VAL A 49 11.75 15.66 -39.83
N ALA A 50 12.36 16.85 -39.97
CA ALA A 50 13.76 16.96 -40.36
C ALA A 50 14.64 16.79 -39.10
N ASP A 51 15.49 15.76 -39.09
CA ASP A 51 16.40 15.48 -37.96
C ASP A 51 17.84 15.97 -38.24
N GLY A 52 18.18 16.18 -39.51
CA GLY A 52 19.50 16.66 -39.90
C GLY A 52 19.58 17.05 -41.37
N GLU A 53 20.79 17.39 -41.82
CA GLU A 53 21.03 17.64 -43.24
C GLU A 53 20.79 16.35 -44.04
N ARG A 54 19.84 16.38 -44.98
CA ARG A 54 19.45 15.23 -45.81
C ARG A 54 18.94 14.02 -45.01
N THR A 55 18.45 14.25 -43.79
CA THR A 55 17.96 13.18 -42.89
C THR A 55 16.57 13.56 -42.38
N VAL A 56 15.58 12.71 -42.64
CA VAL A 56 14.16 12.95 -42.36
C VAL A 56 13.56 11.70 -41.74
N THR A 57 12.76 11.86 -40.69
CA THR A 57 12.01 10.76 -40.08
C THR A 57 10.52 10.85 -40.42
N HIS A 58 10.00 9.78 -41.02
CA HIS A 58 8.59 9.59 -41.29
C HIS A 58 7.93 8.88 -40.12
N HIS A 59 6.77 9.36 -39.71
CA HIS A 59 5.99 8.73 -38.64
C HIS A 59 4.75 8.05 -39.21
N PHE A 60 4.47 6.82 -38.78
CA PHE A 60 3.26 6.08 -39.12
C PHE A 60 2.58 5.56 -37.87
N ALA A 61 1.25 5.49 -37.84
CA ALA A 61 0.53 4.92 -36.69
C ALA A 61 0.88 3.43 -36.51
N ALA A 62 1.05 2.98 -35.26
CA ALA A 62 1.17 1.54 -34.97
C ALA A 62 -0.24 0.90 -34.88
N ARG A 63 -0.44 -0.27 -35.49
CA ARG A 63 -1.71 -1.03 -35.45
C ARG A 63 -1.63 -2.29 -34.57
N GLU A 64 -0.60 -2.42 -33.76
CA GLU A 64 -0.40 -3.58 -32.89
C GLU A 64 -1.21 -3.45 -31.61
N ARG A 65 -1.84 -4.56 -31.18
CA ARG A 65 -2.80 -4.57 -30.07
C ARG A 65 -2.21 -4.17 -28.71
N GLY A 66 -0.88 -4.13 -28.56
CA GLY A 66 -0.19 -3.67 -27.34
C GLY A 66 0.40 -2.27 -27.42
N TYR A 67 0.36 -1.63 -28.59
CA TYR A 67 1.07 -0.38 -28.88
C TYR A 67 0.10 0.75 -29.26
N VAL A 68 -1.05 0.81 -28.59
CA VAL A 68 -2.03 1.88 -28.78
C VAL A 68 -1.38 3.23 -28.49
N GLY A 69 -1.51 4.17 -29.44
CA GLY A 69 -0.90 5.50 -29.35
C GLY A 69 0.60 5.55 -29.66
N TRP A 70 1.23 4.43 -30.00
CA TRP A 70 2.61 4.40 -30.51
C TRP A 70 2.65 4.64 -32.01
N ARG A 71 3.85 4.97 -32.50
CA ARG A 71 4.12 5.27 -33.90
C ARG A 71 5.44 4.65 -34.35
N TRP A 72 5.44 4.11 -35.55
CA TRP A 72 6.66 3.76 -36.26
C TRP A 72 7.35 5.03 -36.70
N ALA A 73 8.63 5.17 -36.39
CA ALA A 73 9.48 6.24 -36.83
C ALA A 73 10.56 5.64 -37.74
N VAL A 74 10.52 6.01 -39.02
CA VAL A 74 11.44 5.51 -40.04
C VAL A 74 12.29 6.66 -40.54
N THR A 75 13.57 6.62 -40.20
CA THR A 75 14.54 7.63 -40.59
C THR A 75 15.12 7.25 -41.93
N VAL A 76 15.01 8.16 -42.89
CA VAL A 76 15.57 8.03 -44.23
C VAL A 76 16.60 9.11 -44.48
N THR A 77 17.64 8.76 -45.23
CA THR A 77 18.73 9.66 -45.55
C THR A 77 19.21 9.47 -46.98
N ARG A 78 19.96 10.45 -47.49
CA ARG A 78 20.64 10.35 -48.80
C ARG A 78 22.04 10.92 -48.75
N ALA A 79 22.95 10.29 -49.48
CA ALA A 79 24.30 10.80 -49.65
C ALA A 79 24.31 12.17 -50.36
N SER A 80 25.34 12.97 -50.08
CA SER A 80 25.53 14.27 -50.74
C SER A 80 25.60 14.10 -52.26
N ARG A 81 24.90 14.98 -52.99
CA ARG A 81 24.76 14.98 -54.47
C ARG A 81 24.06 13.73 -55.06
N SER A 82 23.67 12.74 -54.26
CA SER A 82 22.82 11.63 -54.69
C SER A 82 21.35 12.02 -54.59
N LYS A 83 20.53 11.49 -55.51
CA LYS A 83 19.06 11.53 -55.42
C LYS A 83 18.48 10.23 -54.83
N GLN A 84 19.33 9.22 -54.61
CA GLN A 84 18.91 7.95 -54.02
C GLN A 84 18.77 8.10 -52.50
N VAL A 85 17.56 7.85 -52.01
CA VAL A 85 17.23 7.82 -50.58
C VAL A 85 17.32 6.37 -50.09
N THR A 86 17.82 6.18 -48.87
CA THR A 86 17.94 4.89 -48.18
C THR A 86 17.35 4.99 -46.78
N VAL A 87 16.85 3.88 -46.24
CA VAL A 87 16.45 3.79 -44.83
C VAL A 87 17.71 3.67 -43.97
N ASP A 88 17.78 4.46 -42.91
CA ASP A 88 18.86 4.43 -41.90
C ASP A 88 18.43 3.56 -40.71
N GLU A 89 17.28 3.87 -40.11
CA GLU A 89 16.71 3.11 -39.02
C GLU A 89 15.18 3.06 -39.05
N THR A 90 14.63 2.07 -38.35
CA THR A 90 13.19 1.92 -38.13
C THR A 90 12.96 1.52 -36.70
N VAL A 91 12.26 2.37 -35.95
CA VAL A 91 12.04 2.20 -34.52
C VAL A 91 10.58 2.44 -34.16
N LEU A 92 10.11 1.77 -33.12
CA LEU A 92 8.77 1.97 -32.57
C LEU A 92 8.87 2.91 -31.38
N LEU A 93 8.25 4.08 -31.47
CA LEU A 93 8.34 5.14 -30.45
C LEU A 93 6.96 5.46 -29.86
N PRO A 94 6.90 5.83 -28.58
CA PRO A 94 5.65 6.27 -27.97
C PRO A 94 5.22 7.61 -28.59
N GLY A 95 3.94 7.69 -28.99
CA GLY A 95 3.28 8.93 -29.36
C GLY A 95 2.56 9.55 -28.16
N GLU A 96 1.79 10.62 -28.40
CA GLU A 96 1.08 11.37 -27.35
C GLU A 96 0.06 10.52 -26.57
N GLY A 97 -0.56 9.54 -27.24
CA GLY A 97 -1.52 8.62 -26.62
C GLY A 97 -0.91 7.33 -26.06
N ALA A 98 0.42 7.19 -26.08
CA ALA A 98 1.07 5.96 -25.63
C ALA A 98 1.09 5.85 -24.10
N ILE A 99 0.71 4.68 -23.59
CA ILE A 99 0.90 4.35 -22.16
C ILE A 99 2.38 4.00 -21.95
N LEU A 100 3.07 4.82 -21.15
CA LEU A 100 4.46 4.62 -20.79
C LEU A 100 4.58 3.83 -19.49
N ALA A 101 5.65 3.05 -19.38
CA ALA A 101 6.01 2.42 -18.12
C ALA A 101 6.28 3.50 -17.06
N PRO A 102 5.91 3.27 -15.78
CA PRO A 102 6.33 4.13 -14.68
C PRO A 102 7.84 4.28 -14.66
N ARG A 103 8.32 5.37 -14.03
CA ARG A 103 9.76 5.53 -13.80
C ARG A 103 10.27 4.33 -13.00
N TRP A 104 11.39 3.77 -13.44
CA TRP A 104 12.05 2.69 -12.72
C TRP A 104 12.42 3.14 -11.30
N LEU A 105 12.03 2.35 -10.30
CA LEU A 105 12.38 2.56 -8.90
C LEU A 105 13.40 1.50 -8.44
N PRO A 106 14.43 1.87 -7.67
CA PRO A 106 15.33 0.92 -7.03
C PRO A 106 14.59 -0.18 -6.27
N TRP A 107 15.15 -1.38 -6.23
CA TRP A 107 14.54 -2.51 -5.50
C TRP A 107 14.28 -2.19 -4.02
N SER A 108 15.17 -1.42 -3.38
CA SER A 108 15.05 -1.02 -1.98
C SER A 108 13.83 -0.14 -1.71
N GLU A 109 13.36 0.59 -2.72
CA GLU A 109 12.15 1.42 -2.65
C GLU A 109 10.89 0.64 -3.00
N ARG A 110 11.03 -0.61 -3.46
CA ARG A 110 9.90 -1.49 -3.82
C ARG A 110 9.52 -2.47 -2.72
N ILE A 111 10.40 -2.71 -1.74
CA ILE A 111 10.15 -3.65 -0.64
C ILE A 111 8.95 -3.21 0.20
N GLN A 112 8.05 -4.16 0.44
CA GLN A 112 6.89 -4.04 1.29
C GLN A 112 7.05 -4.85 2.58
N PRO A 113 6.27 -4.54 3.63
CA PRO A 113 6.19 -5.40 4.81
C PRO A 113 5.84 -6.84 4.41
N GLY A 114 6.66 -7.80 4.84
CA GLY A 114 6.48 -9.23 4.53
C GLY A 114 7.29 -9.75 3.35
N ASP A 115 7.94 -8.88 2.56
CA ASP A 115 8.73 -9.32 1.39
C ASP A 115 10.06 -10.01 1.75
N ILE A 116 10.51 -9.91 3.00
CA ILE A 116 11.78 -10.51 3.45
C ILE A 116 11.57 -12.00 3.73
N GLY A 117 12.22 -12.86 2.94
CA GLY A 117 12.19 -14.31 3.05
C GLY A 117 13.47 -14.94 3.59
N VAL A 118 13.55 -16.26 3.48
CA VAL A 118 14.71 -17.04 3.94
C VAL A 118 15.93 -16.74 3.08
N GLY A 119 17.00 -16.26 3.72
CA GLY A 119 18.27 -15.93 3.05
C GLY A 119 18.38 -14.49 2.56
N ASP A 120 17.31 -13.71 2.64
CA ASP A 120 17.35 -12.29 2.28
C ASP A 120 18.07 -11.46 3.35
N LEU A 121 18.91 -10.55 2.90
CA LEU A 121 19.57 -9.55 3.74
C LEU A 121 19.11 -8.18 3.30
N LEU A 122 18.45 -7.45 4.20
CA LEU A 122 18.10 -6.05 4.02
C LEU A 122 19.02 -5.19 4.89
N PRO A 123 20.10 -4.59 4.33
CA PRO A 123 21.01 -3.77 5.10
C PRO A 123 20.27 -2.54 5.68
N THR A 124 20.41 -2.33 6.98
CA THR A 124 19.88 -1.14 7.62
C THR A 124 20.82 0.04 7.39
N ALA A 125 20.27 1.19 7.02
CA ALA A 125 21.03 2.43 6.90
C ALA A 125 21.75 2.75 8.24
N ALA A 126 22.93 3.39 8.15
CA ALA A 126 23.68 3.78 9.35
C ALA A 126 22.94 4.85 10.16
N ASP A 127 22.19 5.69 9.48
CA ASP A 127 21.43 6.86 9.95
C ASP A 127 19.91 6.64 9.91
N ASP A 128 19.44 5.37 10.01
CA ASP A 128 18.01 5.08 10.06
C ASP A 128 17.37 5.77 11.29
N PRO A 129 16.44 6.73 11.10
CA PRO A 129 15.86 7.51 12.20
C PRO A 129 15.02 6.69 13.16
N ARG A 130 14.67 5.44 12.80
CA ARG A 130 13.93 4.52 13.68
C ARG A 130 14.84 3.86 14.72
N LEU A 131 16.16 4.00 14.60
CA LEU A 131 17.15 3.38 15.46
C LEU A 131 18.03 4.41 16.13
N GLU A 132 18.36 4.16 17.40
CA GLU A 132 19.33 4.91 18.17
C GLU A 132 20.40 3.93 18.72
N PRO A 133 21.62 4.41 19.04
CA PRO A 133 22.61 3.59 19.71
C PRO A 133 22.06 3.02 21.01
N GLY A 134 22.19 1.70 21.18
CA GLY A 134 21.86 1.04 22.44
C GLY A 134 23.05 1.07 23.40
N TYR A 135 22.78 0.95 24.70
CA TYR A 135 23.83 0.87 25.71
C TYR A 135 24.34 -0.57 25.79
N THR A 136 25.57 -0.82 25.35
CA THR A 136 26.20 -2.15 25.34
C THR A 136 27.19 -2.36 26.49
N GLY A 137 27.50 -1.32 27.25
CA GLY A 137 28.56 -1.34 28.27
C GLY A 137 29.99 -1.46 27.72
N ALA A 138 30.17 -1.54 26.39
CA ALA A 138 31.48 -1.73 25.75
C ALA A 138 32.40 -0.51 25.86
N ASP A 139 31.82 0.69 26.01
CA ASP A 139 32.58 1.94 26.22
C ASP A 139 33.02 2.11 27.68
N GLU A 140 32.57 1.24 28.59
CA GLU A 140 33.07 1.19 29.97
C GLU A 140 34.36 0.37 30.00
N THR A 141 35.48 1.01 29.68
CA THR A 141 36.82 0.41 29.79
C THR A 141 37.24 0.14 31.24
N GLU A 142 36.52 0.70 32.21
CA GLU A 142 36.60 0.33 33.62
C GLU A 142 35.19 0.31 34.24
N PRO A 143 34.71 -0.83 34.76
CA PRO A 143 33.47 -0.84 35.54
C PRO A 143 33.73 -0.05 36.81
N LYS A 144 33.21 1.19 36.91
CA LYS A 144 33.35 1.99 38.14
C LYS A 144 32.50 1.34 39.24
N PRO A 145 33.11 0.76 40.28
CA PRO A 145 32.35 0.15 41.35
C PRO A 145 31.63 1.22 42.16
N LEU A 146 30.41 0.90 42.62
CA LEU A 146 29.55 1.79 43.42
C LEU A 146 30.24 2.42 44.66
N ARG A 147 31.38 1.87 45.10
CA ARG A 147 32.25 2.40 46.17
C ARG A 147 32.84 3.78 45.90
N ASP A 148 32.86 4.25 44.65
CA ASP A 148 33.36 5.59 44.29
C ASP A 148 32.24 6.66 44.34
N ARG A 149 31.00 6.25 44.65
CA ARG A 149 29.95 7.17 45.13
C ARG A 149 30.19 7.40 46.62
N ALA A 150 30.19 8.66 47.05
CA ALA A 150 30.37 9.03 48.45
C ALA A 150 29.50 8.12 49.37
N PRO A 151 30.07 7.48 50.40
CA PRO A 151 29.33 6.54 51.22
C PRO A 151 28.19 7.26 51.96
N MET A 152 26.98 6.71 51.90
CA MET A 152 25.99 7.00 52.94
C MET A 152 26.52 6.43 54.27
N PRO A 153 26.35 7.11 55.40
CA PRO A 153 26.95 6.69 56.67
C PRO A 153 26.52 5.27 57.04
N ALA A 154 27.52 4.45 57.34
CA ALA A 154 27.37 3.02 57.57
C ALA A 154 26.50 2.73 58.81
N GLY A 155 25.45 1.95 58.59
CA GLY A 155 24.70 1.23 59.61
C GLY A 155 24.35 -0.15 59.05
N ASP A 156 25.07 -1.16 59.55
CA ASP A 156 24.72 -2.58 59.62
C ASP A 156 24.35 -3.31 58.31
N ALA A 157 25.38 -3.78 57.60
CA ALA A 157 25.21 -4.76 56.51
C ALA A 157 24.87 -6.15 57.08
N ALA A 158 23.71 -6.70 56.68
CA ALA A 158 23.25 -8.05 57.00
C ALA A 158 23.77 -9.10 56.00
N PRO A 159 23.79 -10.41 56.32
CA PRO A 159 24.49 -11.45 55.55
C PRO A 159 23.77 -11.92 54.26
N ASP A 160 22.84 -11.14 53.71
CA ASP A 160 21.96 -11.57 52.61
C ASP A 160 21.95 -10.53 51.47
N GLU A 161 23.13 -10.03 51.09
CA GLU A 161 23.28 -9.14 49.94
C GLU A 161 23.16 -9.95 48.64
N PRO A 162 22.17 -9.67 47.76
CA PRO A 162 22.01 -10.40 46.51
C PRO A 162 23.24 -10.18 45.62
N GLN A 163 23.89 -11.30 45.27
CA GLN A 163 25.13 -11.34 44.53
C GLN A 163 24.94 -10.80 43.10
N ARG A 164 25.87 -9.95 42.67
CA ARG A 164 25.95 -9.15 41.43
C ARG A 164 25.82 -9.89 40.09
N ASP A 165 25.44 -11.16 40.09
CA ASP A 165 25.49 -12.04 38.93
C ASP A 165 24.21 -11.95 38.07
N SER A 166 23.19 -11.23 38.55
CA SER A 166 21.91 -11.01 37.86
C SER A 166 21.88 -9.77 36.96
N LEU A 167 22.89 -8.91 37.03
CA LEU A 167 22.92 -7.63 36.30
C LEU A 167 22.92 -7.79 34.77
N PRO A 168 23.62 -8.77 34.15
CA PRO A 168 23.59 -8.95 32.70
C PRO A 168 22.22 -9.45 32.17
N LEU A 169 21.55 -10.32 32.94
CA LEU A 169 20.22 -10.82 32.58
C LEU A 169 19.17 -9.71 32.69
N ILE A 170 19.20 -8.94 33.78
CA ILE A 170 18.32 -7.78 33.97
C ILE A 170 18.61 -6.70 32.93
N ALA A 171 19.88 -6.44 32.62
CA ALA A 171 20.27 -5.52 31.55
C ALA A 171 19.67 -5.97 30.20
N PHE A 172 19.82 -7.24 29.84
CA PHE A 172 19.25 -7.81 28.61
C PHE A 172 17.71 -7.73 28.59
N GLU A 173 17.05 -8.03 29.71
CA GLU A 173 15.59 -7.91 29.87
C GLU A 173 15.10 -6.46 29.73
N LEU A 174 15.92 -5.48 30.14
CA LEU A 174 15.66 -4.04 29.97
C LEU A 174 16.05 -3.52 28.57
N GLY A 175 16.62 -4.38 27.71
CA GLY A 175 17.10 -4.02 26.38
C GLY A 175 18.48 -3.34 26.35
N LEU A 176 19.17 -3.29 27.50
CA LEU A 176 20.58 -2.95 27.61
C LEU A 176 21.41 -4.14 27.10
N GLY A 177 22.36 -3.90 26.19
CA GLY A 177 23.19 -4.92 25.55
C GLY A 177 23.03 -5.03 24.03
N ARG A 178 22.02 -4.38 23.44
CA ARG A 178 21.88 -4.29 21.97
C ARG A 178 22.68 -3.12 21.41
N VAL A 179 23.33 -3.31 20.25
CA VAL A 179 24.10 -2.24 19.58
C VAL A 179 23.19 -1.08 19.14
N ARG A 180 21.96 -1.38 18.73
CA ARG A 180 20.94 -0.39 18.39
C ARG A 180 19.60 -0.79 19.01
N VAL A 181 18.82 0.20 19.41
CA VAL A 181 17.46 0.05 19.96
C VAL A 181 16.50 0.98 19.23
N LEU A 182 15.19 0.79 19.38
CA LEU A 182 14.21 1.68 18.76
C LEU A 182 14.33 3.10 19.34
N SER A 183 14.46 4.07 18.43
CA SER A 183 14.34 5.49 18.73
C SER A 183 12.91 5.82 19.18
N LEU A 184 12.66 7.09 19.53
CA LEU A 184 11.29 7.57 19.74
C LEU A 184 10.46 7.41 18.47
N THR A 185 10.97 7.88 17.33
CA THR A 185 10.32 7.76 16.01
C THR A 185 10.04 6.30 15.64
N GLY A 186 10.99 5.39 15.94
CA GLY A 186 10.80 3.96 15.72
C GLY A 186 9.65 3.38 16.55
N ARG A 187 9.54 3.79 17.82
CA ARG A 187 8.46 3.39 18.73
C ARG A 187 7.10 3.95 18.31
N GLU A 188 7.03 5.23 17.99
CA GLU A 188 5.80 5.89 17.52
C GLU A 188 5.30 5.27 16.22
N SER A 189 6.19 5.06 15.26
CA SER A 189 5.85 4.40 13.99
C SER A 189 5.33 2.98 14.19
N ALA A 190 5.92 2.21 15.10
CA ALA A 190 5.44 0.87 15.44
C ALA A 190 4.06 0.92 16.14
N ALA A 191 3.91 1.79 17.15
CA ALA A 191 2.66 1.96 17.88
C ALA A 191 1.49 2.33 16.96
N GLN A 192 1.72 3.23 15.99
CA GLN A 192 0.71 3.60 15.00
C GLN A 192 0.24 2.38 14.19
N ARG A 193 1.17 1.62 13.60
CA ARG A 193 0.81 0.43 12.79
C ARG A 193 0.08 -0.63 13.61
N TRP A 194 0.49 -0.85 14.86
CA TRP A 194 -0.16 -1.83 15.73
C TRP A 194 -1.57 -1.40 16.12
N SER A 195 -1.78 -0.11 16.41
CA SER A 195 -3.11 0.44 16.69
C SER A 195 -4.05 0.37 15.47
N GLU A 196 -3.52 0.59 14.27
CA GLU A 196 -4.30 0.46 13.03
C GLU A 196 -4.69 -1.00 12.72
N SER A 197 -3.89 -1.97 13.17
CA SER A 197 -4.15 -3.40 12.91
C SER A 197 -5.07 -4.02 13.97
N PHE A 198 -4.66 -3.94 15.24
CA PHE A 198 -5.36 -4.51 16.38
C PHE A 198 -5.47 -3.48 17.52
N GLY A 199 -6.07 -2.33 17.24
CA GLY A 199 -6.42 -1.31 18.23
C GLY A 199 -7.92 -1.25 18.51
N GLY A 200 -8.32 -0.40 19.45
CA GLY A 200 -9.71 -0.28 19.88
C GLY A 200 -10.68 0.15 18.77
N ALA A 201 -10.22 0.88 17.75
CA ALA A 201 -11.07 1.33 16.64
C ALA A 201 -11.53 0.20 15.69
N ALA A 202 -10.96 -1.01 15.80
CA ALA A 202 -11.36 -2.13 14.95
C ALA A 202 -12.83 -2.53 15.21
N PRO A 203 -13.63 -2.87 14.18
CA PRO A 203 -15.04 -3.25 14.36
C PRO A 203 -15.26 -4.40 15.35
N ILE A 204 -14.37 -5.40 15.35
CA ILE A 204 -14.41 -6.50 16.31
C ILE A 204 -14.14 -6.04 17.75
N ALA A 205 -13.28 -5.04 17.93
CA ALA A 205 -12.99 -4.46 19.24
C ALA A 205 -14.16 -3.64 19.77
N GLN A 206 -14.84 -2.89 18.90
CA GLN A 206 -16.04 -2.12 19.26
C GLN A 206 -17.24 -3.02 19.61
N ALA A 207 -17.33 -4.21 19.02
CA ALA A 207 -18.37 -5.19 19.31
C ALA A 207 -18.02 -6.13 20.48
N ALA A 208 -16.79 -6.08 20.99
CA ALA A 208 -16.34 -6.98 22.05
C ALA A 208 -16.90 -6.56 23.41
N PRO A 209 -17.20 -7.53 24.30
CA PRO A 209 -17.73 -7.24 25.63
C PRO A 209 -16.71 -6.61 26.58
N ALA A 210 -15.41 -6.78 26.31
CA ALA A 210 -14.31 -6.25 27.10
C ALA A 210 -13.04 -6.13 26.24
N SER A 211 -12.09 -5.32 26.70
CA SER A 211 -10.81 -5.11 26.00
C SER A 211 -9.67 -5.95 26.59
N CYS A 212 -8.57 -6.01 25.86
CA CYS A 212 -7.35 -6.71 26.22
C CYS A 212 -6.75 -6.22 27.54
N ALA A 213 -7.01 -4.98 27.96
CA ALA A 213 -6.57 -4.42 29.24
C ALA A 213 -6.95 -5.31 30.45
N SER A 214 -8.10 -5.98 30.39
CA SER A 214 -8.60 -6.89 31.43
C SER A 214 -8.47 -8.38 31.07
N CYS A 215 -8.00 -8.71 29.87
CA CYS A 215 -8.03 -10.07 29.36
C CYS A 215 -6.88 -10.92 29.93
N GLY A 216 -7.20 -12.06 30.53
CA GLY A 216 -6.22 -13.01 31.06
C GLY A 216 -5.32 -13.69 30.01
N PHE A 217 -5.68 -13.62 28.73
CA PHE A 217 -4.84 -14.11 27.62
C PHE A 217 -3.81 -13.09 27.12
N LEU A 218 -3.80 -11.87 27.68
CA LEU A 218 -2.83 -10.85 27.31
C LEU A 218 -1.46 -11.14 27.95
N THR A 219 -0.43 -11.29 27.13
CA THR A 219 0.96 -11.28 27.60
C THR A 219 1.53 -9.86 27.50
N PRO A 220 1.96 -9.22 28.60
CA PRO A 220 2.46 -7.85 28.56
C PRO A 220 3.79 -7.75 27.81
N LEU A 221 3.97 -6.68 27.04
CA LEU A 221 5.27 -6.33 26.46
C LEU A 221 6.25 -5.85 27.55
N ARG A 222 7.49 -5.56 27.17
CA ARG A 222 8.48 -4.90 28.05
C ARG A 222 8.62 -3.42 27.70
N GLY A 223 9.04 -2.64 28.69
CA GLY A 223 9.35 -1.22 28.52
C GLY A 223 8.12 -0.34 28.30
N THR A 224 8.32 0.83 27.70
CA THR A 224 7.29 1.88 27.59
C THR A 224 6.10 1.49 26.72
N LEU A 225 6.28 0.62 25.71
CA LEU A 225 5.19 0.16 24.86
C LEU A 225 4.19 -0.73 25.61
N SER A 226 4.61 -1.36 26.73
CA SER A 226 3.71 -2.16 27.57
C SER A 226 2.58 -1.35 28.22
N GLN A 227 2.67 -0.02 28.22
CA GLN A 227 1.61 0.85 28.75
C GLN A 227 0.41 0.98 27.80
N ALA A 228 0.55 0.55 26.54
CA ALA A 228 -0.49 0.65 25.53
C ALA A 228 -0.68 -0.63 24.71
N PHE A 229 0.26 -1.59 24.77
CA PHE A 229 0.22 -2.80 23.95
C PHE A 229 0.65 -4.06 24.73
N GLY A 230 0.13 -5.21 24.29
CA GLY A 230 0.51 -6.55 24.72
C GLY A 230 0.50 -7.53 23.54
N VAL A 231 0.74 -8.81 23.79
CA VAL A 231 0.60 -9.88 22.79
C VAL A 231 -0.60 -10.74 23.16
N CYS A 232 -1.50 -11.00 22.22
CA CYS A 232 -2.59 -11.94 22.43
C CYS A 232 -2.08 -13.38 22.35
N ALA A 233 -2.40 -14.21 23.34
CA ALA A 233 -2.03 -15.63 23.38
C ALA A 233 -3.26 -16.56 23.38
N ASN A 234 -4.39 -16.09 22.85
CA ASN A 234 -5.60 -16.90 22.73
C ASN A 234 -5.70 -17.46 21.31
N GLU A 235 -5.54 -18.77 21.14
CA GLU A 235 -5.63 -19.49 19.86
C GLU A 235 -6.96 -19.27 19.10
N TYR A 236 -8.03 -18.91 19.81
CA TYR A 236 -9.35 -18.63 19.21
C TYR A 236 -9.51 -17.17 18.79
N SER A 237 -8.60 -16.28 19.21
CA SER A 237 -8.60 -14.89 18.78
C SER A 237 -8.00 -14.76 17.38
N PRO A 238 -8.58 -13.92 16.50
CA PRO A 238 -7.93 -13.60 15.22
C PRO A 238 -6.59 -12.86 15.41
N ALA A 239 -6.30 -12.38 16.62
CA ALA A 239 -5.07 -11.69 16.97
C ALA A 239 -4.03 -12.61 17.65
N ASP A 240 -4.24 -13.93 17.71
CA ASP A 240 -3.28 -14.85 18.35
C ASP A 240 -1.85 -14.65 17.82
N GLY A 241 -0.88 -14.55 18.71
CA GLY A 241 0.52 -14.29 18.39
C GLY A 241 0.83 -12.87 17.89
N HIS A 242 -0.16 -11.96 17.80
CA HIS A 242 0.02 -10.59 17.34
C HIS A 242 0.10 -9.60 18.51
N VAL A 243 0.75 -8.45 18.24
CA VAL A 243 0.71 -7.30 19.14
C VAL A 243 -0.66 -6.62 19.02
N VAL A 244 -1.31 -6.41 20.16
CA VAL A 244 -2.64 -5.82 20.30
C VAL A 244 -2.59 -4.60 21.22
N GLY A 245 -3.42 -3.60 20.95
CA GLY A 245 -3.67 -2.50 21.86
C GLY A 245 -4.39 -2.97 23.12
N LEU A 246 -4.14 -2.33 24.26
CA LEU A 246 -4.89 -2.63 25.50
C LEU A 246 -6.39 -2.31 25.36
N ASP A 247 -6.74 -1.45 24.43
CA ASP A 247 -8.10 -1.08 24.04
C ASP A 247 -8.72 -2.01 22.98
N PHE A 248 -7.94 -2.92 22.38
CA PHE A 248 -8.46 -3.92 21.46
C PHE A 248 -9.35 -4.91 22.19
N GLY A 249 -10.42 -5.40 21.57
CA GLY A 249 -11.31 -6.40 22.12
C GLY A 249 -11.61 -7.49 21.10
N CYS A 250 -11.95 -8.69 21.58
CA CYS A 250 -12.48 -9.75 20.74
C CYS A 250 -13.50 -10.60 21.51
N GLY A 251 -14.27 -11.41 20.79
CA GLY A 251 -15.24 -12.34 21.39
C GLY A 251 -14.60 -13.46 22.22
N GLY A 252 -13.29 -13.71 22.07
CA GLY A 252 -12.52 -14.67 22.86
C GLY A 252 -11.95 -14.10 24.15
N HIS A 253 -12.56 -13.07 24.75
CA HIS A 253 -12.09 -12.53 26.02
C HIS A 253 -12.11 -13.61 27.12
N SER A 254 -11.15 -13.62 28.04
CA SER A 254 -11.06 -14.66 29.10
C SER A 254 -12.28 -14.72 30.02
N GLU A 255 -13.06 -13.64 30.04
CA GLU A 255 -14.30 -13.51 30.81
C GLU A 255 -15.55 -13.45 29.92
N ALA A 256 -15.45 -13.81 28.63
CA ALA A 256 -16.59 -13.88 27.70
C ALA A 256 -17.53 -15.07 27.98
N ALA A 257 -17.79 -15.37 29.24
CA ALA A 257 -18.61 -16.48 29.70
C ALA A 257 -20.12 -16.28 29.46
N VAL A 258 -20.54 -15.06 29.14
CA VAL A 258 -21.92 -14.73 28.81
C VAL A 258 -22.02 -14.55 27.30
N VAL A 259 -22.58 -15.55 26.61
CA VAL A 259 -23.10 -15.37 25.26
C VAL A 259 -24.27 -14.40 25.40
N PRO A 260 -24.20 -13.17 24.85
CA PRO A 260 -25.38 -12.30 24.86
C PRO A 260 -26.52 -13.04 24.16
N ASP A 261 -27.73 -12.93 24.70
CA ASP A 261 -28.91 -13.47 24.02
C ASP A 261 -28.89 -12.96 22.58
N ALA A 262 -29.13 -13.87 21.63
CA ALA A 262 -29.16 -13.52 20.22
C ALA A 262 -30.05 -12.29 20.08
N ALA A 263 -29.46 -11.17 19.61
CA ALA A 263 -30.20 -9.93 19.43
C ALA A 263 -31.49 -10.30 18.70
N GLU A 264 -32.64 -10.01 19.31
CA GLU A 264 -33.91 -10.33 18.68
C GLU A 264 -33.91 -9.64 17.33
N LEU A 265 -33.73 -10.44 16.27
CA LEU A 265 -33.96 -9.98 14.93
C LEU A 265 -35.41 -9.54 14.94
N GLY A 266 -35.65 -8.24 14.78
CA GLY A 266 -37.00 -7.72 14.63
C GLY A 266 -37.74 -8.56 13.59
N GLU A 267 -39.06 -8.68 13.73
CA GLU A 267 -39.86 -9.47 12.80
C GLU A 267 -39.46 -9.13 11.35
N PRO A 268 -39.14 -10.14 10.52
CA PRO A 268 -38.71 -9.88 9.17
C PRO A 268 -39.79 -9.06 8.47
N ILE A 269 -39.43 -7.87 7.99
CA ILE A 269 -40.32 -7.06 7.16
C ILE A 269 -40.42 -7.78 5.82
N VAL A 270 -41.48 -8.56 5.67
CA VAL A 270 -41.83 -9.20 4.40
C VAL A 270 -42.51 -8.13 3.54
N ASP A 271 -41.76 -7.53 2.62
CA ASP A 271 -42.26 -6.46 1.74
C ASP A 271 -43.15 -7.00 0.59
N GLU A 272 -43.17 -8.33 0.39
CA GLU A 272 -43.96 -9.01 -0.63
C GLU A 272 -45.15 -9.77 -0.03
N TYR A 273 -46.26 -9.08 0.22
CA TYR A 273 -47.58 -9.71 0.33
C TYR A 273 -48.31 -9.81 -1.03
N ALA A 274 -47.67 -9.37 -2.11
CA ALA A 274 -48.23 -9.41 -3.45
C ALA A 274 -47.95 -10.78 -4.10
N VAL A 275 -49.02 -11.52 -4.38
CA VAL A 275 -48.93 -12.78 -5.14
C VAL A 275 -48.86 -12.44 -6.62
N ASP A 276 -47.74 -12.78 -7.27
CA ASP A 276 -47.62 -12.63 -8.72
C ASP A 276 -48.42 -13.73 -9.43
N GLN A 277 -49.62 -13.38 -9.91
CA GLN A 277 -50.50 -14.34 -10.58
C GLN A 277 -50.04 -14.57 -12.02
N VAL A 278 -49.46 -15.74 -12.25
CA VAL A 278 -49.09 -16.20 -13.59
C VAL A 278 -50.25 -16.96 -14.22
N GLN A 279 -50.90 -16.37 -15.23
CA GLN A 279 -51.86 -17.11 -16.04
C GLN A 279 -51.13 -17.86 -17.16
N LEU A 280 -51.12 -19.19 -17.06
CA LEU A 280 -50.58 -20.06 -18.10
C LEU A 280 -51.61 -20.21 -19.22
N HIS A 281 -51.35 -19.57 -20.37
CA HIS A 281 -52.18 -19.79 -21.55
C HIS A 281 -51.86 -21.19 -22.14
N PRO A 282 -52.86 -21.99 -22.55
CA PRO A 282 -52.65 -23.35 -23.06
C PRO A 282 -51.77 -23.43 -24.32
N SER A 283 -51.46 -22.30 -24.94
CA SER A 283 -50.56 -22.16 -26.10
C SER A 283 -49.08 -21.93 -25.73
N GLY A 284 -48.73 -21.89 -24.43
CA GLY A 284 -47.34 -21.78 -23.95
C GLY A 284 -46.79 -20.35 -23.81
N SER A 285 -47.60 -19.31 -24.04
CA SER A 285 -47.21 -17.92 -23.77
C SER A 285 -47.62 -17.48 -22.36
N VAL A 286 -46.73 -16.78 -21.65
CA VAL A 286 -46.94 -16.28 -20.28
C VAL A 286 -47.27 -14.78 -20.30
N GLN A 287 -48.33 -14.36 -19.60
CA GLN A 287 -48.61 -12.95 -19.30
C GLN A 287 -48.63 -12.71 -17.79
N PHE A 288 -48.04 -11.60 -17.37
CA PHE A 288 -47.93 -11.20 -15.97
C PHE A 288 -48.95 -10.10 -15.65
N LYS A 289 -49.64 -10.21 -14.51
CA LYS A 289 -50.50 -9.16 -13.97
C LYS A 289 -50.33 -9.09 -12.45
N THR A 290 -49.66 -8.05 -11.98
CA THR A 290 -49.51 -7.77 -10.55
C THR A 290 -50.80 -7.17 -10.02
N THR A 291 -51.36 -7.76 -8.95
CA THR A 291 -52.56 -7.24 -8.27
C THR A 291 -52.23 -7.10 -6.78
N ALA A 292 -52.32 -5.88 -6.25
CA ALA A 292 -52.13 -5.65 -4.82
C ALA A 292 -53.31 -6.23 -4.02
N VAL A 293 -53.02 -7.01 -2.98
CA VAL A 293 -54.02 -7.48 -2.02
C VAL A 293 -54.38 -6.32 -1.09
N GLY A 294 -55.67 -6.15 -0.85
CA GLY A 294 -56.27 -4.96 -0.24
C GLY A 294 -55.65 -4.53 1.09
N GLN A 295 -55.52 -3.21 1.24
CA GLN A 295 -55.22 -2.55 2.51
C GLN A 295 -56.40 -2.80 3.47
N ASP A 296 -56.17 -3.60 4.50
CA ASP A 296 -57.07 -3.66 5.65
C ASP A 296 -57.15 -2.26 6.30
N LYS A 297 -58.35 -1.94 6.77
CA LYS A 297 -58.85 -0.59 7.10
C LYS A 297 -58.24 0.05 8.37
N ASP A 298 -57.10 -0.42 8.88
CA ASP A 298 -56.54 0.08 10.15
C ASP A 298 -55.48 1.18 9.99
N ALA A 299 -55.06 1.49 8.75
CA ALA A 299 -54.13 2.58 8.47
C ALA A 299 -54.71 3.99 8.71
N ALA A 300 -56.02 4.12 8.92
CA ALA A 300 -56.66 5.40 9.22
C ALA A 300 -56.63 5.78 10.72
N GLN A 301 -56.30 4.85 11.62
CA GLN A 301 -56.35 5.11 13.07
C GLN A 301 -55.03 5.67 13.63
N PHE A 302 -53.87 5.36 13.04
CA PHE A 302 -52.57 5.85 13.53
C PHE A 302 -52.26 7.31 13.16
N ALA A 303 -52.86 7.85 12.09
CA ALA A 303 -52.68 9.25 11.71
C ALA A 303 -53.49 10.24 12.56
N ALA A 304 -54.44 9.75 13.38
CA ALA A 304 -55.29 10.60 14.23
C ALA A 304 -54.74 10.80 15.66
N ASP A 305 -53.83 9.94 16.13
CA ASP A 305 -53.25 10.04 17.49
C ASP A 305 -51.95 10.88 17.54
N GLU A 306 -51.31 11.17 16.40
CA GLU A 306 -50.07 11.97 16.34
C GLU A 306 -50.33 13.50 16.44
N GLU A 307 -51.50 13.99 16.03
CA GLU A 307 -51.89 15.41 16.23
C GLU A 307 -52.37 15.74 17.66
N ALA A 308 -52.66 14.72 18.50
CA ALA A 308 -53.14 14.94 19.87
C ALA A 308 -52.01 15.12 20.92
N VAL A 309 -50.77 14.75 20.61
CA VAL A 309 -49.65 14.77 21.58
C VAL A 309 -48.75 16.02 21.46
N LEU A 310 -48.81 16.77 20.37
CA LEU A 310 -48.00 18.01 20.19
C LEU A 310 -48.75 19.31 20.54
N GLY A 311 -49.90 19.22 21.20
CA GLY A 311 -50.82 20.34 21.37
C GLY A 311 -51.20 20.73 22.81
N HIS A 312 -50.42 20.43 23.86
CA HIS A 312 -50.65 21.03 25.20
C HIS A 312 -49.34 21.23 25.97
N SER A 313 -48.91 22.50 26.04
CA SER A 313 -47.97 23.16 26.98
C SER A 313 -46.54 22.61 27.15
#